data_AF-A0A0C2FMY1-F1
#
_entry.id   AF-A0A0C2FMY1-F1
#
_cell.length_a   1.000
_cell.length_b   1.000
_cell.length_c   1.000
_cell.angle_alpha   90.00
_cell.angle_beta   90.00
_cell.angle_gamma   90.00
#
_symmetry.space_group_name_H-M   'P 1'
#
loop_
_entity.id
_entity.type
_entity.pdbx_description
1 polymer ?
#
loop_
_entity_poly.entity_id
_entity_poly.type
_entity_poly.pdbx_seq_one_letter_code
_entity_poly.pdbx_strand_id
1 'polypeptide(L)'
;ESTCLETNAHVKVDEYGFFLYWLIEARDAVVLDMGQVWEARPSGLPKDGRVLFELEQRGSRETLEERTIWITHGQDLVNVQSFYLVAETVEIARAWRIGINEILKNCKIRHVCPTTNLLRYWKWLTLSVNDRRKIPIKLLVKTFASGKPEKMVLKCLSDLGLCGDK
;
A
#
# COMPACT_ATOMS: atom_id res chain seq x y z
N GLU A 1 -11.16 -1.48 18.07
CA GLU A 1 -10.51 -0.74 16.97
C GLU A 1 -11.59 0.02 16.22
N SER A 2 -11.44 1.32 16.05
CA SER A 2 -12.40 2.11 15.27
C SER A 2 -12.25 1.74 13.81
N THR A 3 -13.26 1.09 13.22
CA THR A 3 -13.25 0.78 11.78
C THR A 3 -13.29 2.11 11.01
N CYS A 4 -12.20 2.44 10.32
CA CYS A 4 -12.10 3.63 9.49
C CYS A 4 -12.41 3.24 8.04
N LEU A 5 -13.46 3.82 7.46
CA LEU A 5 -13.78 3.69 6.05
C LEU A 5 -13.15 4.85 5.29
N GLU A 6 -12.21 4.53 4.40
CA GLU A 6 -11.65 5.48 3.45
C GLU A 6 -12.27 5.24 2.07
N THR A 7 -12.69 6.33 1.41
CA THR A 7 -13.41 6.25 0.15
C THR A 7 -12.58 6.81 -1.00
N ASN A 8 -12.86 6.36 -2.23
CA ASN A 8 -12.18 6.81 -3.46
C ASN A 8 -10.65 6.53 -3.46
N ALA A 9 -10.25 5.41 -2.84
CA ALA A 9 -8.87 4.97 -2.85
C ALA A 9 -8.48 4.48 -4.26
N HIS A 10 -7.38 5.03 -4.80
CA HIS A 10 -6.81 4.61 -6.07
C HIS A 10 -5.76 3.54 -5.82
N VAL A 11 -6.19 2.27 -5.84
CA VAL A 11 -5.36 1.11 -5.52
C VAL A 11 -4.58 0.63 -6.75
N LYS A 12 -3.27 0.37 -6.58
CA LYS A 12 -2.37 -0.10 -7.63
C LYS A 12 -1.30 -1.03 -7.06
N VAL A 13 -0.82 -1.95 -7.90
CA VAL A 13 0.46 -2.65 -7.69
C VAL A 13 1.47 -2.02 -8.63
N ASP A 14 2.71 -1.80 -8.19
CA ASP A 14 3.74 -1.25 -9.07
C ASP A 14 4.14 -2.25 -10.17
N GLU A 15 4.78 -1.76 -11.22
CA GLU A 15 5.09 -2.56 -12.40
C GLU A 15 6.05 -3.75 -12.15
N TYR A 16 6.77 -3.75 -11.03
CA TYR A 16 7.65 -4.85 -10.62
C TYR A 16 6.99 -5.81 -9.62
N GLY A 17 5.78 -5.51 -9.16
CA GLY A 17 5.07 -6.30 -8.16
C GLY A 17 5.64 -6.20 -6.74
N PHE A 18 6.46 -5.20 -6.44
CA PHE A 18 7.09 -5.04 -5.13
C PHE A 18 6.14 -4.50 -4.05
N PHE A 19 5.21 -3.62 -4.42
CA PHE A 19 4.36 -2.89 -3.50
C PHE A 19 2.93 -2.80 -4.02
N LEU A 20 2.00 -3.08 -3.11
CA LEU A 20 0.61 -2.68 -3.21
C LEU A 20 0.49 -1.30 -2.56
N TYR A 21 -0.05 -0.32 -3.26
CA TYR A 21 -0.19 1.03 -2.72
C TYR A 21 -1.53 1.65 -3.12
N TRP A 22 -1.97 2.62 -2.35
CA TRP A 22 -3.15 3.41 -2.69
C TRP A 22 -3.00 4.87 -2.33
N LEU A 23 -3.73 5.68 -3.09
CA LEU A 23 -3.78 7.12 -2.94
C LEU A 23 -5.21 7.53 -2.62
N ILE A 24 -5.36 8.35 -1.58
CA ILE A 24 -6.61 9.02 -1.24
C ILE A 24 -6.35 10.53 -1.28
N GLU A 25 -7.37 11.30 -1.64
CA GLU A 25 -7.27 12.76 -1.66
C GLU A 25 -6.96 13.32 -0.26
N ALA A 26 -6.10 14.33 -0.21
CA ALA A 26 -5.65 14.96 1.04
C ALA A 26 -5.04 14.00 2.08
N ARG A 27 -4.53 12.85 1.64
CA ARG A 27 -3.82 11.87 2.48
C ARG A 27 -2.48 11.49 1.88
N ASP A 28 -1.55 11.17 2.76
CA ASP A 28 -0.29 10.50 2.41
C ASP A 28 -0.61 9.15 1.74
N ALA A 29 0.24 8.75 0.80
CA ALA A 29 0.15 7.45 0.16
C ALA A 29 0.38 6.34 1.19
N VAL A 30 -0.39 5.27 1.08
CA VAL A 30 -0.12 4.04 1.83
C VAL A 30 0.58 3.07 0.91
N VAL A 31 1.70 2.52 1.37
CA VAL A 31 2.55 1.59 0.62
C VAL A 31 2.76 0.33 1.45
N LEU A 32 2.30 -0.80 0.94
CA LEU A 32 2.41 -2.11 1.55
C LEU A 32 3.38 -2.98 0.75
N ASP A 33 4.33 -3.58 1.45
CA ASP A 33 5.27 -4.54 0.87
C ASP A 33 4.55 -5.84 0.47
N MET A 34 4.57 -6.17 -0.82
CA MET A 34 3.99 -7.42 -1.33
C MET A 34 4.65 -8.66 -0.71
N GLY A 35 5.90 -8.56 -0.26
CA GLY A 35 6.59 -9.65 0.47
C GLY A 35 6.01 -9.95 1.86
N GLN A 36 5.14 -9.07 2.37
CA GLN A 36 4.41 -9.24 3.63
C GLN A 36 2.95 -9.61 3.43
N VAL A 37 2.42 -9.53 2.20
CA VAL A 37 1.04 -9.92 1.89
C VAL A 37 0.97 -11.44 1.78
N TRP A 38 -0.06 -12.06 2.35
CA TRP A 38 -0.20 -13.52 2.37
C TRP A 38 -1.28 -14.03 1.46
N GLU A 39 -2.45 -13.38 1.46
CA GLU A 39 -3.56 -13.76 0.60
C GLU A 39 -4.53 -12.60 0.37
N ALA A 40 -5.25 -12.67 -0.74
CA ALA A 40 -6.42 -11.86 -1.02
C ALA A 40 -7.63 -12.77 -1.26
N ARG A 41 -8.68 -12.65 -0.43
CA ARG A 41 -9.83 -13.55 -0.45
C ARG A 41 -11.17 -12.81 -0.38
N PRO A 42 -12.31 -13.45 -0.73
CA PRO A 42 -13.62 -12.89 -0.41
C PRO A 42 -13.79 -12.67 1.10
N SER A 43 -14.72 -11.81 1.47
CA SER A 43 -15.16 -11.66 2.86
C SER A 43 -16.67 -11.47 2.94
N GLY A 44 -17.21 -11.77 4.12
CA GLY A 44 -18.61 -11.46 4.41
C GLY A 44 -18.83 -9.97 4.65
N LEU A 45 -20.08 -9.61 4.90
CA LEU A 45 -20.46 -8.22 5.18
C LEU A 45 -19.70 -7.62 6.39
N PRO A 46 -19.35 -6.32 6.34
CA PRO A 46 -18.83 -5.60 7.50
C PRO A 46 -19.77 -5.70 8.70
N LYS A 47 -19.19 -5.93 9.88
CA LYS A 47 -19.96 -6.01 11.15
C LYS A 47 -20.40 -4.63 11.65
N ASP A 48 -19.66 -3.58 11.29
CA ASP A 48 -20.00 -2.22 11.68
C ASP A 48 -21.15 -1.69 10.79
N GLY A 49 -22.28 -1.38 11.41
CA GLY A 49 -23.48 -0.92 10.71
C GLY A 49 -23.32 0.43 10.02
N ARG A 50 -22.43 1.32 10.49
CA ARG A 50 -22.16 2.61 9.84
C ARG A 50 -21.35 2.40 8.56
N VAL A 51 -20.33 1.55 8.62
CA VAL A 51 -19.55 1.17 7.44
C VAL A 51 -20.42 0.47 6.40
N LEU A 52 -21.27 -0.45 6.85
CA LEU A 52 -22.21 -1.15 5.97
C LEU A 52 -23.16 -0.19 5.27
N PHE A 53 -23.78 0.74 6.02
CA PHE A 53 -24.66 1.76 5.47
C PHE A 53 -23.96 2.63 4.40
N GLU A 54 -22.74 3.09 4.66
CA GLU A 54 -21.96 3.89 3.70
C GLU A 54 -21.62 3.12 2.42
N LEU A 55 -21.36 1.82 2.52
CA LEU A 55 -21.07 0.97 1.36
C LEU A 55 -22.31 0.69 0.51
N GLU A 56 -23.48 0.60 1.13
CA GLU A 56 -24.77 0.45 0.42
C GLU A 56 -25.13 1.69 -0.40
N GLN A 57 -24.68 2.88 0.01
CA GLN A 57 -24.82 4.11 -0.80
C GLN A 57 -23.92 4.08 -2.05
N ARG A 58 -22.98 3.12 -2.15
CA ARG A 58 -21.96 3.01 -3.21
C ARG A 58 -22.12 1.73 -4.03
N GLY A 59 -23.27 1.07 -3.92
CA GLY A 59 -23.66 -0.06 -4.76
C GLY A 59 -24.52 -1.07 -3.99
N SER A 60 -25.06 -2.04 -4.72
CA SER A 60 -25.99 -3.01 -4.13
C SER A 60 -25.38 -3.79 -2.97
N ARG A 61 -26.18 -3.97 -1.91
CA ARG A 61 -25.89 -4.86 -0.77
C ARG A 61 -25.69 -6.30 -1.21
N GLU A 62 -26.48 -6.76 -2.17
CA GLU A 62 -26.49 -8.15 -2.64
C GLU A 62 -25.13 -8.58 -3.21
N THR A 63 -24.41 -7.64 -3.83
CA THR A 63 -23.08 -7.90 -4.42
C THR A 63 -21.93 -7.49 -3.51
N LEU A 64 -22.19 -6.94 -2.32
CA LEU A 64 -21.17 -6.32 -1.49
C LEU A 64 -20.09 -7.32 -1.03
N GLU A 65 -20.48 -8.54 -0.64
CA GLU A 65 -19.54 -9.59 -0.25
C GLU A 65 -18.61 -9.98 -1.42
N GLU A 66 -19.18 -10.12 -2.61
CA GLU A 66 -18.43 -10.50 -3.82
C GLU A 66 -17.50 -9.39 -4.31
N ARG A 67 -17.87 -8.13 -4.06
CA ARG A 67 -17.07 -6.93 -4.31
C ARG A 67 -15.99 -6.70 -3.25
N THR A 68 -16.05 -7.40 -2.12
CA THR A 68 -15.10 -7.24 -1.01
C THR A 68 -13.88 -8.13 -1.20
N ILE A 69 -12.71 -7.52 -1.05
CA ILE A 69 -11.40 -8.16 -1.05
C ILE A 69 -10.82 -8.00 0.35
N TRP A 70 -10.64 -9.11 1.06
CA TRP A 70 -9.93 -9.15 2.33
C TRP A 70 -8.48 -9.52 2.08
N ILE A 71 -7.57 -8.62 2.45
CA ILE A 71 -6.13 -8.79 2.34
C ILE A 71 -5.56 -9.00 3.73
N THR A 72 -4.82 -10.10 3.90
CA THR A 72 -4.04 -10.38 5.12
C THR A 72 -2.56 -10.13 4.85
N HIS A 73 -1.87 -9.55 5.83
CA HIS A 73 -0.44 -9.28 5.74
C HIS A 73 0.22 -9.33 7.11
N GLY A 74 1.52 -9.55 7.13
CA GLY A 74 2.30 -9.62 8.35
C GLY A 74 3.75 -9.98 8.09
N GLN A 75 4.62 -9.59 9.03
CA GLN A 75 6.03 -9.96 9.00
C GLN A 75 6.25 -11.41 9.44
N ASP A 76 5.38 -11.91 10.32
CA ASP A 76 5.43 -13.24 10.91
C ASP A 76 4.01 -13.79 11.13
N LEU A 77 3.91 -15.09 11.42
CA LEU A 77 2.64 -15.82 11.56
C LEU A 77 1.83 -15.45 12.83
N VAL A 78 2.35 -14.57 13.69
CA VAL A 78 1.71 -14.18 14.95
C VAL A 78 1.05 -12.80 14.81
N ASN A 79 1.76 -11.84 14.24
CA ASN A 79 1.32 -10.46 14.09
C ASN A 79 0.58 -10.25 12.77
N VAL A 80 -0.54 -10.97 12.61
CA VAL A 80 -1.39 -10.89 11.41
C VAL A 80 -2.21 -9.60 11.44
N GLN A 81 -2.08 -8.82 10.37
CA GLN A 81 -2.90 -7.64 10.11
C GLN A 81 -3.79 -7.88 8.91
N SER A 82 -4.85 -7.08 8.80
CA SER A 82 -5.82 -7.20 7.73
C SER A 82 -6.45 -5.86 7.40
N PHE A 83 -6.76 -5.69 6.13
CA PHE A 83 -7.62 -4.61 5.66
C PHE A 83 -8.53 -5.12 4.53
N TYR A 84 -9.53 -4.32 4.23
CA TYR A 84 -10.57 -4.63 3.25
C TYR A 84 -10.57 -3.58 2.16
N LEU A 85 -10.68 -4.02 0.91
CA LEU A 85 -10.97 -3.18 -0.23
C LEU A 85 -12.35 -3.56 -0.76
N VAL A 86 -13.18 -2.58 -1.08
CA VAL A 86 -14.46 -2.81 -1.74
C VAL A 86 -14.36 -2.24 -3.14
N ALA A 87 -14.42 -3.12 -4.15
CA ALA A 87 -14.37 -2.72 -5.54
C ALA A 87 -15.73 -2.17 -6.01
N GLU A 88 -15.70 -1.43 -7.12
CA GLU A 88 -16.93 -0.93 -7.75
C GLU A 88 -17.80 -2.10 -8.27
N THR A 89 -17.18 -3.11 -8.89
CA THR A 89 -17.86 -4.28 -9.44
C THR A 89 -17.26 -5.60 -8.97
N VAL A 90 -18.03 -6.69 -9.11
CA VAL A 90 -17.62 -8.05 -8.74
C VAL A 90 -16.44 -8.52 -9.60
N GLU A 91 -16.44 -8.15 -10.87
CA GLU A 91 -15.41 -8.51 -11.85
C GLU A 91 -14.06 -7.90 -11.44
N ILE A 92 -14.06 -6.63 -11.03
CA ILE A 92 -12.87 -5.94 -10.53
C ILE A 92 -12.37 -6.63 -9.26
N ALA A 93 -13.25 -6.92 -8.29
CA ALA A 93 -12.84 -7.63 -7.07
C ALA A 93 -12.29 -9.03 -7.34
N ARG A 94 -12.87 -9.75 -8.30
CA ARG A 94 -12.37 -11.06 -8.73
C ARG A 94 -11.00 -10.94 -9.40
N ALA A 95 -10.83 -9.99 -10.31
CA ALA A 95 -9.55 -9.74 -10.98
C ALA A 95 -8.44 -9.38 -9.99
N TRP A 96 -8.74 -8.54 -8.99
CA TRP A 96 -7.78 -8.20 -7.92
C TRP A 96 -7.37 -9.40 -7.07
N ARG A 97 -8.34 -10.22 -6.63
CA ARG A 97 -8.05 -11.45 -5.87
C ARG A 97 -7.16 -12.40 -6.67
N ILE A 98 -7.49 -12.64 -7.94
CA ILE A 98 -6.68 -13.51 -8.80
C ILE A 98 -5.29 -12.91 -8.99
N GLY A 99 -5.20 -11.64 -9.41
CA GLY A 99 -3.94 -10.95 -9.70
C GLY A 99 -2.99 -10.89 -8.50
N ILE A 100 -3.48 -10.51 -7.32
CA ILE A 100 -2.67 -10.49 -6.10
C ILE A 100 -2.13 -11.90 -5.81
N ASN A 101 -3.00 -12.91 -5.77
CA ASN A 101 -2.56 -14.27 -5.44
C ASN A 101 -1.59 -14.86 -6.48
N GLU A 102 -1.74 -14.53 -7.77
CA GLU A 102 -0.78 -14.93 -8.81
C GLU A 102 0.58 -14.24 -8.62
N ILE A 103 0.60 -12.97 -8.23
CA ILE A 103 1.85 -12.28 -7.87
C ILE A 103 2.50 -12.97 -6.68
N LEU A 104 1.74 -13.32 -5.63
CA LEU A 104 2.27 -13.97 -4.43
C LEU A 104 2.87 -15.35 -4.72
N LYS A 105 2.24 -16.15 -5.57
CA LYS A 105 2.76 -17.47 -6.00
C LYS A 105 4.11 -17.35 -6.73
N ASN A 106 4.26 -16.32 -7.54
CA ASN A 106 5.43 -16.14 -8.41
C ASN A 106 6.50 -15.21 -7.79
N CYS A 107 6.19 -14.56 -6.67
CA CYS A 107 7.03 -13.54 -6.06
C CYS A 107 8.29 -14.13 -5.41
N LYS A 108 9.42 -13.94 -6.08
CA LYS A 108 10.75 -14.14 -5.49
C LYS A 108 11.30 -12.87 -4.84
N ILE A 109 10.44 -11.98 -4.34
CA ILE A 109 10.83 -10.67 -3.76
C ILE A 109 11.88 -10.81 -2.65
N ARG A 110 11.87 -11.93 -1.91
CA ARG A 110 12.84 -12.20 -0.84
C ARG A 110 14.23 -12.63 -1.33
N HIS A 111 14.37 -12.95 -2.62
CA HIS A 111 15.61 -13.51 -3.20
C HIS A 111 16.09 -12.71 -4.42
N VAL A 112 15.97 -11.39 -4.38
CA VAL A 112 16.43 -10.51 -5.46
C VAL A 112 17.87 -10.05 -5.25
N CYS A 113 18.59 -9.75 -6.34
CA CYS A 113 19.97 -9.29 -6.27
C CYS A 113 20.09 -7.86 -5.68
N PRO A 114 21.29 -7.42 -5.25
CA PRO A 114 21.48 -6.09 -4.66
C PRO A 114 20.97 -4.94 -5.53
N THR A 115 21.19 -4.99 -6.84
CA THR A 115 20.71 -3.98 -7.79
C THR A 115 19.18 -3.87 -7.78
N THR A 116 18.48 -5.01 -7.77
CA THR A 116 17.01 -5.04 -7.69
C THR A 116 16.52 -4.56 -6.32
N ASN A 117 17.24 -4.85 -5.24
CA ASN A 117 16.92 -4.28 -3.92
C ASN A 117 17.04 -2.75 -3.91
N LEU A 118 18.05 -2.17 -4.56
CA LEU A 118 18.18 -0.72 -4.70
C LEU A 118 17.00 -0.14 -5.51
N LEU A 119 16.61 -0.79 -6.61
CA LEU A 119 15.43 -0.40 -7.39
C LEU A 119 14.14 -0.47 -6.56
N ARG A 120 13.99 -1.53 -5.76
CA ARG A 120 12.85 -1.69 -4.84
C ARG A 120 12.79 -0.57 -3.80
N TYR A 121 13.92 -0.20 -3.20
CA TYR A 121 13.98 0.96 -2.30
C TYR A 121 13.64 2.27 -2.99
N TRP A 122 14.15 2.48 -4.21
CA TRP A 122 13.79 3.64 -5.03
C TRP A 122 12.29 3.70 -5.31
N LYS A 123 11.67 2.56 -5.63
CA LYS A 123 10.22 2.44 -5.82
C LYS A 123 9.45 2.76 -4.54
N TRP A 124 9.85 2.20 -3.42
CA TRP A 124 9.23 2.54 -2.13
C TRP A 124 9.29 4.05 -1.85
N LEU A 125 10.44 4.70 -2.05
CA LEU A 125 10.58 6.15 -1.85
C LEU A 125 9.65 6.96 -2.75
N THR A 126 9.58 6.62 -4.03
CA THR A 126 8.77 7.36 -5.03
C THR A 126 7.27 7.11 -4.90
N LEU A 127 6.85 5.99 -4.31
CA LEU A 127 5.46 5.70 -3.98
C LEU A 127 5.02 6.30 -2.64
N SER A 128 5.95 6.46 -1.69
CA SER A 128 5.69 6.98 -0.34
C SER A 128 5.60 8.51 -0.31
N VAL A 129 4.61 9.05 -1.03
CA VAL A 129 4.40 10.50 -1.17
C VAL A 129 3.41 11.05 -0.14
N ASN A 130 3.51 12.34 0.16
CA ASN A 130 2.54 13.03 1.01
C ASN A 130 1.22 13.36 0.27
N ASP A 131 0.30 14.00 1.00
CA ASP A 131 -0.92 14.63 0.49
C ASP A 131 -0.72 15.52 -0.75
N ARG A 132 0.42 16.20 -0.87
CA ARG A 132 0.82 17.03 -2.03
C ARG A 132 1.54 16.24 -3.13
N ARG A 133 1.55 14.91 -3.06
CA ARG A 133 2.23 14.01 -4.01
C ARG A 133 3.74 14.26 -4.14
N LYS A 134 4.37 14.72 -3.06
CA LYS A 134 5.83 14.93 -2.96
C LYS A 134 6.46 13.90 -2.02
N ILE A 135 7.71 13.51 -2.30
CA ILE A 135 8.49 12.62 -1.43
C ILE A 135 8.90 13.40 -0.18
N PRO A 136 8.53 12.96 1.04
CA PRO A 136 8.95 13.64 2.27
C PRO A 136 10.46 13.49 2.53
N ILE A 137 11.17 14.60 2.79
CA ILE A 137 12.61 14.58 3.11
C ILE A 137 12.90 13.68 4.33
N LYS A 138 12.01 13.68 5.34
CA LYS A 138 12.10 12.81 6.52
C LYS A 138 12.26 11.32 6.16
N LEU A 139 11.67 10.90 5.03
CA LEU A 139 11.73 9.51 4.58
C LEU A 139 13.14 9.17 4.09
N LEU A 140 13.74 10.05 3.29
CA LEU A 140 15.11 9.92 2.80
C LEU A 140 16.12 9.88 3.96
N VAL A 141 15.96 10.78 4.94
CA VAL A 141 16.81 10.79 6.15
C VAL A 141 16.71 9.46 6.89
N LYS A 142 15.49 8.95 7.11
CA LYS A 142 15.26 7.67 7.81
C LYS A 142 15.91 6.50 7.08
N THR A 143 15.90 6.48 5.74
CA THR A 143 16.50 5.40 4.94
C THR A 143 18.00 5.23 5.20
N PHE A 144 18.74 6.30 5.42
CA PHE A 144 20.20 6.26 5.60
C PHE A 144 20.65 6.36 7.07
N ALA A 145 19.71 6.40 8.02
CA ALA A 145 19.98 6.66 9.44
C ALA A 145 20.87 5.60 10.12
N SER A 146 20.96 4.39 9.57
CA SER A 146 21.76 3.28 10.14
C SER A 146 23.26 3.42 9.91
N GLY A 147 23.71 4.32 9.04
CA GLY A 147 25.13 4.46 8.72
C GLY A 147 25.59 5.87 8.37
N LYS A 148 24.66 6.83 8.24
CA LYS A 148 24.99 8.22 7.89
C LYS A 148 24.32 9.18 8.89
N PRO A 149 25.06 10.21 9.36
CA PRO A 149 24.45 11.29 10.10
C PRO A 149 23.39 11.99 9.25
N GLU A 150 22.25 12.36 9.85
CA GLU A 150 21.19 13.13 9.21
C GLU A 150 21.74 14.38 8.49
N LYS A 151 22.67 15.09 9.13
CA LYS A 151 23.35 16.26 8.56
C LYS A 151 24.03 15.97 7.22
N MET A 152 24.60 14.77 7.04
CA MET A 152 25.21 14.39 5.78
C MET A 152 24.16 14.17 4.70
N VAL A 153 23.04 13.51 5.02
CA VAL A 153 21.95 13.28 4.06
C VAL A 153 21.35 14.61 3.61
N LEU A 154 21.06 15.51 4.55
CA LEU A 154 20.55 16.85 4.26
C LEU A 154 21.55 17.68 3.45
N LYS A 155 22.84 17.58 3.74
CA LYS A 155 23.87 18.23 2.93
C LYS A 155 23.85 17.71 1.50
N CYS A 156 23.82 16.40 1.27
CA CYS A 156 23.74 15.84 -0.07
C CYS A 156 22.48 16.32 -0.82
N LEU A 157 21.32 16.38 -0.15
CA LEU A 157 20.10 16.92 -0.74
C LEU A 157 20.26 18.41 -1.08
N SER A 158 20.92 19.19 -0.22
CA SER A 158 21.20 20.60 -0.48
C SER A 158 22.14 20.79 -1.67
N ASP A 159 23.22 20.01 -1.73
CA ASP A 159 24.22 20.06 -2.82
C ASP A 159 23.59 19.68 -4.18
N LEU A 160 22.51 18.89 -4.16
CA LEU A 160 21.71 18.52 -5.33
C LEU A 160 20.54 19.46 -5.62
N GLY A 161 20.30 20.50 -4.80
CA GLY A 161 19.17 21.41 -4.96
C GLY A 161 17.79 20.78 -4.64
N LEU A 162 17.77 19.72 -3.82
CA LEU A 162 16.58 18.96 -3.45
C LEU A 162 16.07 19.25 -2.02
N CYS A 163 16.83 20.00 -1.22
CA CYS A 163 16.30 20.60 0.00
C CYS A 163 15.25 21.62 -0.43
N GLY A 164 13.96 21.28 -0.26
CA GLY A 164 12.86 22.17 -0.64
C GLY A 164 13.02 23.57 -0.06
N ASP A 165 12.44 24.56 -0.74
CA ASP A 165 12.36 25.91 -0.20
C ASP A 165 11.71 25.87 1.19
N LYS A 166 12.36 26.51 2.15
CA LYS A 166 11.90 26.61 3.55
C LYS A 166 10.50 27.22 3.64
#